data_AF-A0A0F9W195-F1
#
_entry.id   AF-A0A0F9W195-F1
#
_cell.length_a   1.000
_cell.length_b   1.000
_cell.length_c   1.000
_cell.angle_alpha   90.00
_cell.angle_beta   90.00
_cell.angle_gamma   90.00
#
_symmetry.space_group_name_H-M   'P 1'
#
loop_
_entity.id
_entity.type
_entity.pdbx_description
1 polymer ?
#
loop_
_entity_poly.entity_id
_entity_poly.type
_entity_poly.pdbx_seq_one_letter_code
_entity_poly.pdbx_strand_id
1 'polypeptide(L)' 'MPAKTKEQKTAACMALAMKRGDLKKTPGTPAGDMAESMTEEQLVELCGSKVKKGG' A
#
# COMPACT_ATOMS: atom_id res chain seq x y z
N MET A 1 17.97 3.91 3.72
CA MET A 1 16.89 3.30 4.54
C MET A 1 15.62 3.39 3.72
N PRO A 2 14.84 2.31 3.48
CA PRO A 2 13.66 2.41 2.64
C PRO A 2 12.65 3.30 3.37
N ALA A 3 12.58 4.56 2.96
CA ALA A 3 11.69 5.52 3.53
C ALA A 3 10.28 5.08 3.16
N LYS A 4 9.58 4.42 4.10
CA LYS A 4 8.13 4.27 4.10
C LYS A 4 7.55 5.69 4.15
N THR A 5 7.58 6.42 3.04
CA THR A 5 7.03 7.77 2.96
C THR A 5 5.52 7.66 3.13
N LYS A 6 4.88 8.75 3.60
CA LYS A 6 3.42 8.78 3.75
C LYS A 6 2.73 8.42 2.43
N GLU A 7 3.32 8.78 1.28
CA GLU A 7 2.78 8.41 -0.04
C GLU A 7 2.83 6.91 -0.29
N GLN A 8 3.92 6.21 0.02
CA GLN A 8 4.00 4.75 -0.15
C GLN A 8 3.03 4.02 0.78
N LYS A 9 2.85 4.51 2.01
CA LYS A 9 1.86 3.96 2.93
C LYS A 9 0.44 4.14 2.40
N THR A 10 0.12 5.33 1.91
CA THR A 10 -1.18 5.63 1.29
C THR A 10 -1.40 4.77 0.04
N ALA A 11 -0.39 4.65 -0.83
CA ALA A 11 -0.45 3.79 -2.02
C ALA A 11 -0.67 2.33 -1.63
N ALA A 12 0.00 1.81 -0.60
CA ALA A 12 -0.22 0.45 -0.10
C ALA A 12 -1.63 0.24 0.49
N CYS A 13 -2.18 1.24 1.20
CA CYS A 13 -3.57 1.18 1.67
C CYS A 13 -4.58 1.19 0.51
N MET A 14 -4.34 2.03 -0.51
CA MET A 14 -5.18 2.07 -1.70
C MET A 14 -5.08 0.77 -2.50
N ALA A 15 -3.86 0.25 -2.66
CA ALA A 15 -3.59 -1.03 -3.30
C ALA A 15 -4.32 -2.18 -2.59
N LEU A 16 -4.32 -2.20 -1.26
CA LEU A 16 -5.04 -3.18 -0.45
C LEU A 16 -6.55 -3.13 -0.75
N ALA A 17 -7.14 -1.94 -0.74
CA ALA A 17 -8.55 -1.75 -1.07
C ALA A 17 -8.86 -2.15 -2.52
N MET A 18 -7.96 -1.87 -3.47
CA MET A 18 -8.10 -2.34 -4.87
C MET A 18 -8.01 -3.86 -4.99
N LYS A 19 -7.15 -4.50 -4.20
CA LYS A 19 -6.97 -5.96 -4.21
C LYS A 19 -8.18 -6.68 -3.62
N ARG A 20 -8.80 -6.09 -2.59
CA ARG A 20 -10.05 -6.56 -1.97
C ARG A 20 -11.30 -6.30 -2.81
N GLY A 21 -11.20 -5.44 -3.83
CA GLY A 21 -12.32 -5.05 -4.67
C GLY A 21 -13.16 -3.89 -4.10
N ASP A 22 -12.72 -3.27 -3.01
CA ASP A 22 -13.33 -2.07 -2.43
C ASP A 22 -13.10 -0.82 -3.32
N LEU A 23 -11.99 -0.82 -4.08
CA LEU A 23 -11.65 0.22 -5.05
C LEU A 23 -11.42 -0.36 -6.45
N LYS A 24 -11.71 0.44 -7.48
CA LYS A 24 -11.34 0.09 -8.85
C LYS A 24 -9.81 0.08 -9.00
N LYS A 25 -9.27 -0.98 -9.60
CA LYS A 25 -7.85 -1.06 -9.96
C LYS A 25 -7.51 0.08 -10.92
N THR A 26 -6.53 0.90 -10.56
CA THR A 26 -6.00 1.96 -11.41
C THR A 26 -4.58 1.61 -11.87
N PRO A 27 -4.44 0.85 -12.97
CA PRO A 27 -3.12 0.48 -13.50
C PRO A 27 -2.31 1.73 -13.86
N GLY A 28 -0.98 1.68 -13.67
CA GLY A 28 -0.08 2.82 -13.91
C GLY A 28 -0.05 3.86 -12.79
N THR A 29 -0.67 3.56 -11.65
CA THR A 29 -0.48 4.31 -10.40
C THR A 29 0.34 3.49 -9.41
N PRO A 30 1.07 4.12 -8.48
CA PRO A 30 1.82 3.37 -7.46
C PRO A 30 0.97 2.38 -6.67
N ALA A 31 -0.30 2.69 -6.44
CA ALA A 31 -1.26 1.79 -5.78
C ALA A 31 -1.69 0.62 -6.68
N GLY A 32 -1.90 0.87 -7.97
CA GLY A 32 -2.21 -0.19 -8.94
C GLY A 32 -1.05 -1.17 -9.09
N ASP A 33 0.16 -0.65 -9.27
CA ASP A 33 1.37 -1.46 -9.41
C ASP A 33 1.62 -2.29 -8.14
N MET A 34 1.38 -1.70 -6.95
CA MET A 34 1.44 -2.41 -5.66
C MET A 34 0.35 -3.50 -5.53
N ALA A 35 -0.88 -3.23 -5.99
CA ALA A 35 -1.97 -4.20 -5.91
C ALA A 35 -1.72 -5.45 -6.77
N GLU A 36 -1.00 -5.27 -7.88
CA GLU A 36 -0.61 -6.36 -8.79
C GLU A 36 0.65 -7.09 -8.32
N SER A 37 1.68 -6.35 -7.88
CA SER A 37 3.00 -6.92 -7.54
C SER A 37 3.14 -7.45 -6.10
N MET A 38 2.30 -7.00 -5.16
CA MET A 38 2.40 -7.39 -3.74
C MET A 38 1.21 -8.24 -3.30
N THR A 39 1.39 -9.11 -2.30
CA THR A 39 0.27 -9.89 -1.73
C THR A 39 -0.61 -9.02 -0.82
N GLU A 40 -1.82 -9.51 -0.54
CA GLU A 40 -2.70 -8.80 0.41
C GLU A 40 -2.01 -8.61 1.77
N GLU A 41 -1.30 -9.62 2.29
CA GLU A 41 -0.63 -9.49 3.59
C GLU A 41 0.49 -8.45 3.56
N GLN A 42 1.26 -8.38 2.48
CA GLN A 42 2.32 -7.37 2.33
C GLN A 42 1.73 -5.95 2.30
N LEU A 43 0.59 -5.76 1.63
CA LEU A 43 -0.11 -4.48 1.58
C LEU A 43 -0.74 -4.13 2.94
N VAL A 44 -1.29 -5.12 3.66
CA VAL A 44 -1.75 -4.96 5.05
C VAL A 44 -0.58 -4.58 5.96
N GLU A 45 0.58 -5.19 5.81
CA GLU A 45 1.75 -4.87 6.63
C GLU A 45 2.26 -3.46 6.32
N LEU A 46 2.29 -3.04 5.05
CA LEU A 46 2.71 -1.70 4.65
C LEU A 46 1.70 -0.61 5.06
N CYS A 47 0.41 -0.86 4.86
CA CYS A 47 -0.68 0.03 5.26
C CYS A 47 -0.86 0.08 6.79
N GLY A 48 -0.78 -1.08 7.43
CA GLY A 48 -0.98 -1.32 8.85
C GLY A 48 0.29 -1.13 9.68
N SER A 49 1.46 -0.93 9.05
CA SER A 49 2.66 -0.39 9.69
C SER A 49 2.27 0.94 10.32
N LYS A 50 1.81 0.91 11.58
CA LYS A 50 1.82 2.07 12.47
C LYS A 50 3.21 2.65 12.28
N VAL A 51 3.29 3.91 11.88
CA VAL A 51 4.54 4.65 11.93
C VAL A 51 4.89 4.61 13.40
N LYS A 52 5.64 3.59 13.84
CA LYS A 52 6.21 3.56 15.17
C LYS A 52 7.24 4.65 15.07
N LYS A 53 6.79 5.84 15.45
CA LYS A 53 7.57 7.05 15.60
C LYS A 53 8.72 6.65 16.52
N GLY A 54 9.86 6.32 15.92
CA GLY A 54 11.15 6.46 16.58
C GLY A 54 11.43 7.94 16.51
N GLY A 55 11.43 8.60 17.67
CA GLY A 55 11.51 10.04 17.82
C GLY A 55 10.68 10.48 19.01
#